data_AF-A0A182KBT9-F1
#
_entry.id   AF-A0A182KBT9-F1
#
_cell.length_a   1.000
_cell.length_b   1.000
_cell.length_c   1.000
_cell.angle_alpha   90.00
_cell.angle_beta   90.00
_cell.angle_gamma   90.00
#
_symmetry.space_group_name_H-M   'P 1'
#
loop_
_entity.id
_entity.type
_entity.pdbx_description
1 polymer ?
#
loop_
_entity_poly.entity_id
_entity_poly.type
_entity_poly.pdbx_seq_one_letter_code
_entity_poly.pdbx_strand_id
1 'polypeptide(L)'
;MVQQSEPFSACSREKARQTRRYQLTVIDILADYIRFRCESVTSLHPPVQPATLLRECNRIVGSMFVIFDGSMELMTLTLLRLSPNRQHTLLLYPVFENVLTTGTAHADLGTIPGYVRMLLCFKRWKSLVSGRDEKAAIDAQANRLLPGRCPTVQHTSDLCFLRLLPPVPSGQRSAETRYLLVHDLFNLEHCIAQFQHHHRRTGGGLDESTAKQPGDNSSIRQRRLVSVHACVSVVDCVSHS
;
A
#
# COMPACT_ATOMS: atom_id res chain seq x y z
N MET A 1 -43.00 28.64 -6.25
CA MET A 1 -42.13 28.27 -5.11
C MET A 1 -40.90 27.59 -5.69
N VAL A 2 -39.74 28.23 -5.60
CA VAL A 2 -38.45 27.70 -6.08
C VAL A 2 -37.89 26.86 -4.93
N GLN A 3 -37.77 25.55 -5.14
CA GLN A 3 -37.11 24.66 -4.20
C GLN A 3 -35.65 24.54 -4.63
N GLN A 4 -34.79 25.32 -3.96
CA GLN A 4 -33.34 25.28 -4.11
C GLN A 4 -32.83 23.93 -3.60
N SER A 5 -32.33 23.10 -4.50
CA SER A 5 -31.56 21.90 -4.18
C SER A 5 -30.12 22.29 -3.86
N GLU A 6 -29.67 21.88 -2.68
CA GLU A 6 -28.45 22.31 -2.02
C GLU A 6 -27.12 21.95 -2.73
N PRO A 7 -26.09 22.83 -2.70
CA PRO A 7 -24.76 22.59 -3.27
C PRO A 7 -23.77 21.82 -2.36
N PHE A 8 -24.20 21.34 -1.19
CA PHE A 8 -23.30 20.76 -0.16
C PHE A 8 -22.60 19.45 -0.56
N SER A 9 -23.12 18.70 -1.54
CA SER A 9 -22.58 17.37 -1.92
C SER A 9 -21.24 17.45 -2.67
N ALA A 10 -21.04 18.48 -3.52
CA ALA A 10 -19.83 18.60 -4.33
C ALA A 10 -18.60 18.99 -3.50
N CYS A 11 -18.77 19.87 -2.51
CA CYS A 11 -17.69 20.33 -1.63
C CYS A 11 -17.15 19.21 -0.73
N SER A 12 -18.03 18.34 -0.20
CA SER A 12 -17.63 17.20 0.62
C SER A 12 -16.83 16.15 -0.17
N ARG A 13 -17.26 15.87 -1.42
CA ARG A 13 -16.55 14.95 -2.32
C ARG A 13 -15.16 15.47 -2.71
N GLU A 14 -15.03 16.76 -2.98
CA GLU A 14 -13.74 17.35 -3.35
C GLU A 14 -12.76 17.35 -2.17
N LYS A 15 -13.24 17.67 -0.96
CA LYS A 15 -12.43 17.54 0.28
C LYS A 15 -11.97 16.10 0.50
N ALA A 16 -12.87 15.11 0.34
CA ALA A 16 -12.51 13.70 0.47
C ALA A 16 -11.44 13.26 -0.55
N ARG A 17 -11.54 13.74 -1.80
CA ARG A 17 -10.55 13.48 -2.85
C ARG A 17 -9.19 14.10 -2.52
N GLN A 18 -9.16 15.34 -2.02
CA GLN A 18 -7.93 16.03 -1.63
C GLN A 18 -7.24 15.34 -0.45
N THR A 19 -7.98 15.00 0.61
CA THR A 19 -7.48 14.25 1.77
C THR A 19 -6.86 12.92 1.32
N ARG A 20 -7.49 12.22 0.37
CA ARG A 20 -6.98 10.93 -0.11
C ARG A 20 -5.73 11.05 -0.97
N ARG A 21 -5.65 12.06 -1.85
CA ARG A 21 -4.42 12.34 -2.60
C ARG A 21 -3.27 12.62 -1.64
N TYR A 22 -3.53 13.42 -0.61
CA TYR A 22 -2.56 13.69 0.44
C TYR A 22 -2.11 12.41 1.13
N GLN A 23 -3.03 11.53 1.55
CA GLN A 23 -2.69 10.23 2.16
C GLN A 23 -1.79 9.37 1.26
N LEU A 24 -2.08 9.30 -0.05
CA LEU A 24 -1.26 8.53 -1.00
C LEU A 24 0.16 9.12 -1.12
N THR A 25 0.28 10.43 -1.19
CA THR A 25 1.59 11.11 -1.19
C THR A 25 2.36 10.85 0.11
N VAL A 26 1.68 10.89 1.27
CA VAL A 26 2.30 10.58 2.57
C VAL A 26 2.79 9.13 2.62
N ILE A 27 1.99 8.17 2.12
CA ILE A 27 2.40 6.77 2.01
C ILE A 27 3.68 6.63 1.17
N ASP A 28 3.74 7.29 0.01
CA ASP A 28 4.89 7.21 -0.89
C ASP A 28 6.15 7.82 -0.25
N ILE A 29 6.03 9.01 0.35
CA ILE A 29 7.12 9.69 1.05
C ILE A 29 7.63 8.84 2.22
N LEU A 30 6.73 8.23 3.01
CA LEU A 30 7.12 7.38 4.13
C LEU A 30 7.81 6.10 3.67
N ALA A 31 7.33 5.48 2.59
CA ALA A 31 7.99 4.30 2.04
C ALA A 31 9.42 4.62 1.58
N ASP A 32 9.62 5.77 0.93
CA ASP A 32 10.94 6.24 0.50
C ASP A 32 11.84 6.58 1.70
N TYR A 33 11.30 7.25 2.72
CA TYR A 33 12.02 7.52 3.97
C TYR A 33 12.47 6.22 4.66
N ILE A 34 11.58 5.23 4.81
CA ILE A 34 11.93 3.94 5.42
C ILE A 34 13.03 3.25 4.60
N ARG A 35 12.94 3.28 3.27
CA ARG A 35 13.96 2.71 2.38
C ARG A 35 15.33 3.38 2.60
N PHE A 36 15.36 4.71 2.63
CA PHE A 36 16.56 5.49 2.95
C PHE A 36 17.14 5.14 4.34
N ARG A 37 16.29 4.95 5.36
CA ARG A 37 16.76 4.53 6.70
C ARG A 37 17.34 3.12 6.68
N CYS A 38 16.75 2.20 5.94
CA CYS A 38 17.28 0.85 5.78
C CYS A 38 18.66 0.89 5.12
N GLU A 39 18.80 1.64 4.01
CA GLU A 39 20.07 1.83 3.31
C GLU A 39 21.14 2.40 4.25
N SER A 40 20.79 3.45 5.00
CA SER A 40 21.67 4.09 5.99
C SER A 40 22.16 3.09 7.05
N VAL A 41 21.29 2.20 7.53
CA VAL A 41 21.64 1.16 8.51
C VAL A 41 22.53 0.09 7.87
N THR A 42 22.23 -0.34 6.65
CA THR A 42 23.00 -1.36 5.94
C THR A 42 24.38 -0.88 5.49
N SER A 43 24.57 0.42 5.31
CA SER A 43 25.86 1.00 4.91
C SER A 43 26.87 1.15 6.05
N LEU A 44 26.45 0.96 7.31
CA LEU A 44 27.35 1.11 8.47
C LEU A 44 28.35 -0.05 8.55
N HIS A 45 29.64 0.27 8.70
CA HIS A 45 30.71 -0.64 9.14
C HIS A 45 31.18 -0.11 10.51
N PRO A 46 30.91 -0.71 11.69
CA PRO A 46 30.95 -2.13 12.13
C PRO A 46 29.54 -2.76 12.28
N PRO A 47 29.33 -3.97 12.87
CA PRO A 47 27.97 -4.48 13.08
C PRO A 47 27.12 -3.47 13.83
N VAL A 48 25.93 -3.18 13.30
CA VAL A 48 25.01 -2.21 13.88
C VAL A 48 24.61 -2.67 15.28
N GLN A 49 24.83 -1.82 16.27
CA GLN A 49 24.48 -2.13 17.65
C GLN A 49 22.97 -2.40 17.78
N PRO A 50 22.54 -3.45 18.51
CA PRO A 50 21.12 -3.79 18.66
C PRO A 50 20.26 -2.63 19.19
N ALA A 51 20.81 -1.83 20.12
CA ALA A 51 20.12 -0.65 20.66
C ALA A 51 19.82 0.42 19.59
N THR A 52 20.70 0.58 18.61
CA THR A 52 20.51 1.51 17.48
C THR A 52 19.41 1.00 16.55
N LEU A 53 19.42 -0.29 16.21
CA LEU A 53 18.37 -0.91 15.40
C LEU A 53 17.00 -0.79 16.07
N LEU A 54 16.92 -1.07 17.36
CA LEU A 54 15.67 -0.94 18.12
C LEU A 54 15.17 0.51 18.15
N ARG A 55 16.07 1.47 18.38
CA ARG A 55 15.73 2.90 18.35
C ARG A 55 15.17 3.31 16.99
N GLU A 56 15.78 2.85 15.90
CA GLU A 56 15.31 3.17 14.55
C GLU A 56 14.00 2.50 14.19
N CYS A 57 13.82 1.24 14.59
CA CYS A 57 12.54 0.56 14.48
C CYS A 57 11.44 1.34 15.21
N ASN A 58 11.64 1.67 16.49
CA ASN A 58 10.67 2.41 17.30
C ASN A 58 10.37 3.79 16.72
N ARG A 59 11.38 4.47 16.16
CA ARG A 59 11.20 5.75 15.48
C ARG A 59 10.32 5.62 14.24
N ILE A 60 10.57 4.62 13.39
CA ILE A 60 9.76 4.37 12.19
C ILE A 60 8.33 4.02 12.57
N VAL A 61 8.15 3.05 13.47
CA VAL A 61 6.85 2.58 13.93
C VAL A 61 6.07 3.72 14.57
N GLY A 62 6.68 4.47 15.50
CA GLY A 62 6.07 5.63 16.14
C GLY A 62 5.68 6.72 15.13
N SER A 63 6.52 6.99 14.13
CA SER A 63 6.19 7.96 13.07
C SER A 63 4.97 7.51 12.27
N MET A 64 4.89 6.22 11.91
CA MET A 64 3.74 5.68 11.19
C MET A 64 2.45 5.79 12.02
N PHE A 65 2.49 5.44 13.31
CA PHE A 65 1.33 5.54 14.19
C PHE A 65 0.85 6.99 14.34
N VAL A 66 1.75 7.96 14.52
CA VAL A 66 1.39 9.38 14.65
C VAL A 66 0.85 9.94 13.34
N ILE A 67 1.53 9.70 12.22
CA ILE A 67 1.15 10.27 10.91
C ILE A 67 -0.19 9.72 10.42
N PHE A 68 -0.44 8.43 10.66
CA PHE A 68 -1.67 7.78 10.24
C PHE A 68 -2.75 7.71 11.31
N ASP A 69 -2.54 8.37 12.46
CA ASP A 69 -3.48 8.34 13.59
C ASP A 69 -3.91 6.91 13.98
N GLY A 70 -2.94 5.99 13.96
CA GLY A 70 -3.16 4.56 14.20
C GLY A 70 -3.96 3.80 13.13
N SER A 71 -4.25 4.42 11.97
CA SER A 71 -4.94 3.75 10.86
C SER A 71 -4.13 2.58 10.31
N MET A 72 -4.55 1.36 10.67
CA MET A 72 -3.92 0.13 10.20
C MET A 72 -3.98 -0.01 8.68
N GLU A 73 -5.03 0.50 8.03
CA GLU A 73 -5.12 0.53 6.58
C GLU A 73 -3.92 1.28 5.95
N LEU A 74 -3.67 2.52 6.37
CA LEU A 74 -2.60 3.35 5.81
C LEU A 74 -1.20 2.82 6.19
N MET A 75 -1.05 2.31 7.42
CA MET A 75 0.19 1.68 7.87
C MET A 75 0.54 0.47 7.01
N THR A 76 -0.40 -0.45 6.81
CA THR A 76 -0.19 -1.66 6.01
C THR A 76 -0.02 -1.34 4.52
N LEU A 77 -0.72 -0.35 3.98
CA LEU A 77 -0.46 0.16 2.63
C LEU A 77 0.98 0.66 2.46
N THR A 78 1.51 1.37 3.46
CA THR A 78 2.91 1.82 3.48
C THR A 78 3.86 0.62 3.48
N LEU A 79 3.62 -0.39 4.31
CA LEU A 79 4.42 -1.61 4.32
C LEU A 79 4.40 -2.35 2.98
N LEU A 80 3.25 -2.42 2.31
CA LEU A 80 3.12 -3.05 0.98
C LEU A 80 3.85 -2.28 -0.13
N ARG A 81 4.16 -0.98 0.06
CA ARG A 81 4.96 -0.18 -0.87
C ARG A 81 6.47 -0.43 -0.73
N LEU A 82 6.91 -1.06 0.36
CA LEU A 82 8.31 -1.39 0.58
C LEU A 82 8.72 -2.55 -0.34
N SER A 83 9.80 -2.34 -1.09
CA SER A 83 10.38 -3.33 -1.99
C SER A 83 11.04 -4.45 -1.18
N PRO A 84 10.95 -5.72 -1.61
CA PRO A 84 11.63 -6.82 -0.94
C PRO A 84 13.14 -6.75 -1.23
N ASN A 85 13.91 -6.10 -0.36
CA ASN A 85 15.38 -6.14 -0.40
C ASN A 85 15.90 -6.84 0.86
N ARG A 86 16.60 -7.97 0.68
CA ARG A 86 17.17 -8.75 1.79
C ARG A 86 18.22 -7.99 2.60
N GLN A 87 18.86 -6.99 2.02
CA GLN A 87 19.77 -6.11 2.75
C GLN A 87 19.01 -5.36 3.85
N HIS A 88 17.76 -4.97 3.58
CA HIS A 88 16.96 -4.17 4.49
C HIS A 88 16.31 -5.01 5.61
N THR A 89 16.45 -6.34 5.60
CA THR A 89 15.79 -7.25 6.54
C THR A 89 16.10 -6.94 8.01
N LEU A 90 17.31 -6.46 8.33
CA LEU A 90 17.70 -6.11 9.70
C LEU A 90 16.78 -5.07 10.35
N LEU A 91 16.31 -4.09 9.58
CA LEU A 91 15.41 -3.04 10.07
C LEU A 91 13.95 -3.32 9.71
N LEU A 92 13.69 -3.87 8.52
CA LEU A 92 12.32 -4.14 8.09
C LEU A 92 11.67 -5.27 8.87
N TYR A 93 12.39 -6.34 9.22
CA TYR A 93 11.81 -7.43 9.99
C TYR A 93 11.14 -6.94 11.28
N PRO A 94 11.84 -6.22 12.19
CA PRO A 94 11.19 -5.74 13.42
C PRO A 94 10.13 -4.66 13.16
N VAL A 95 10.22 -3.88 12.07
CA VAL A 95 9.15 -2.92 11.70
C VAL A 95 7.87 -3.64 11.30
N PHE A 96 7.97 -4.66 10.43
CA PHE A 96 6.82 -5.50 10.06
C PHE A 96 6.26 -6.23 11.27
N GLU A 97 7.13 -6.80 12.12
CA GLU A 97 6.72 -7.46 13.35
C GLU A 97 5.94 -6.51 14.25
N ASN A 98 6.46 -5.34 14.59
CA ASN A 98 5.75 -4.41 15.47
C ASN A 98 4.42 -3.96 14.86
N VAL A 99 4.42 -3.43 13.63
CA VAL A 99 3.19 -2.92 13.01
C VAL A 99 2.10 -3.99 12.90
N LEU A 100 2.46 -5.24 12.56
CA LEU A 100 1.47 -6.30 12.35
C LEU A 100 1.04 -6.99 13.64
N THR A 101 1.75 -6.81 14.76
CA THR A 101 1.51 -7.58 16.00
C THR A 101 1.10 -6.73 17.21
N THR A 102 1.38 -5.42 17.22
CA THR A 102 1.14 -4.54 18.39
C THR A 102 -0.34 -4.16 18.63
N GLY A 103 -1.30 -4.86 18.02
CA GLY A 103 -2.66 -4.94 18.58
C GLY A 103 -3.55 -3.70 18.42
N THR A 104 -4.05 -3.46 17.20
CA THR A 104 -5.32 -2.74 16.95
C THR A 104 -6.16 -3.36 15.82
N ALA A 105 -5.73 -4.50 15.26
CA ALA A 105 -6.23 -5.03 13.99
C ALA A 105 -7.52 -5.88 14.06
N HIS A 106 -8.18 -6.03 15.22
CA HIS A 106 -9.28 -7.00 15.33
C HIS A 106 -10.56 -6.57 14.60
N ALA A 107 -10.84 -5.27 14.52
CA ALA A 107 -12.05 -4.77 13.84
C ALA A 107 -11.98 -4.94 12.31
N ASP A 108 -10.81 -4.66 11.70
CA ASP A 108 -10.65 -4.67 10.24
C ASP A 108 -10.61 -6.09 9.65
N LEU A 109 -10.13 -7.08 10.42
CA LEU A 109 -9.98 -8.46 9.97
C LEU A 109 -11.30 -9.18 9.73
N GLY A 110 -12.42 -8.64 10.24
CA GLY A 110 -13.77 -9.12 9.92
C GLY A 110 -14.22 -8.77 8.50
N THR A 111 -13.48 -7.91 7.79
CA THR A 111 -13.78 -7.47 6.43
C THR A 111 -12.86 -8.15 5.42
N ILE A 112 -13.34 -8.40 4.21
CA ILE A 112 -12.52 -8.95 3.12
C ILE A 112 -11.33 -8.03 2.78
N PRO A 113 -11.49 -6.70 2.63
CA PRO A 113 -10.35 -5.81 2.38
C PRO A 113 -9.29 -5.86 3.46
N GLY A 114 -9.69 -5.87 4.75
CA GLY A 114 -8.76 -5.98 5.86
C GLY A 114 -8.04 -7.32 5.91
N TYR A 115 -8.76 -8.42 5.66
CA TYR A 115 -8.18 -9.76 5.54
C TYR A 115 -7.12 -9.83 4.42
N VAL A 116 -7.47 -9.42 3.20
CA VAL A 116 -6.57 -9.47 2.04
C VAL A 116 -5.33 -8.59 2.27
N ARG A 117 -5.52 -7.39 2.79
CA ARG A 117 -4.43 -6.45 3.14
C ARG A 117 -3.43 -7.07 4.11
N MET A 118 -3.93 -7.64 5.22
CA MET A 118 -3.09 -8.27 6.23
C MET A 118 -2.39 -9.52 5.69
N LEU A 119 -3.09 -10.36 4.90
CA LEU A 119 -2.50 -11.52 4.23
C LEU A 119 -1.33 -11.13 3.32
N LEU A 120 -1.51 -10.08 2.51
CA LEU A 120 -0.45 -9.55 1.64
C LEU A 120 0.73 -9.02 2.46
N CYS A 121 0.48 -8.35 3.59
CA CYS A 121 1.54 -7.86 4.48
C CYS A 121 2.35 -9.00 5.09
N PHE A 122 1.72 -10.06 5.58
CA PHE A 122 2.43 -11.23 6.11
C PHE A 122 3.29 -11.90 5.05
N LYS A 123 2.80 -12.01 3.81
CA LYS A 123 3.62 -12.53 2.72
C LYS A 123 4.74 -11.61 2.29
N ARG A 124 4.51 -10.29 2.27
CA ARG A 124 5.58 -9.32 2.05
C ARG A 124 6.65 -9.45 3.11
N TRP A 125 6.28 -9.56 4.39
CA TRP A 125 7.23 -9.81 5.48
C TRP A 125 8.00 -11.12 5.28
N LYS A 126 7.29 -12.22 4.98
CA LYS A 126 7.89 -13.54 4.71
C LYS A 126 8.87 -13.51 3.53
N SER A 127 8.64 -12.66 2.52
CA SER A 127 9.53 -12.50 1.36
C SER A 127 10.88 -11.85 1.70
N LEU A 128 10.99 -11.14 2.83
CA LEU A 128 12.24 -10.51 3.29
C LEU A 128 13.24 -11.52 3.88
N VAL A 129 12.76 -12.69 4.30
CA VAL A 129 13.58 -13.70 5.00
C VAL A 129 13.80 -14.93 4.14
N SER A 130 14.98 -15.52 4.25
CA SER A 130 15.32 -16.79 3.59
C SER A 130 15.24 -18.00 4.53
N GLY A 131 15.46 -17.80 5.83
CA GLY A 131 15.53 -18.87 6.82
C GLY A 131 14.18 -19.53 7.06
N ARG A 132 14.23 -20.85 7.29
CA ARG A 132 13.03 -21.69 7.44
C ARG A 132 12.30 -21.39 8.75
N ASP A 133 13.05 -21.16 9.82
CA ASP A 133 12.49 -20.97 11.17
C ASP A 133 11.80 -19.61 11.27
N GLU A 134 12.37 -18.57 10.67
CA GLU A 134 11.76 -17.24 10.58
C GLU A 134 10.48 -17.28 9.73
N LYS A 135 10.49 -18.00 8.60
CA LYS A 135 9.28 -18.21 7.79
C LYS A 135 8.19 -18.93 8.59
N ALA A 136 8.54 -19.97 9.35
CA ALA A 136 7.61 -20.69 10.20
C ALA A 136 7.06 -19.81 11.34
N ALA A 137 7.89 -18.95 11.93
CA ALA A 137 7.47 -18.00 12.95
C ALA A 137 6.47 -16.96 12.39
N ILE A 138 6.73 -16.42 11.19
CA ILE A 138 5.81 -15.51 10.50
C ILE A 138 4.49 -16.21 10.17
N ASP A 139 4.54 -17.45 9.65
CA ASP A 139 3.33 -18.23 9.37
C ASP A 139 2.54 -18.50 10.66
N ALA A 140 3.21 -18.83 11.77
CA ALA A 140 2.55 -19.05 13.06
C ALA A 140 1.89 -17.76 13.59
N GLN A 141 2.54 -16.60 13.44
CA GLN A 141 1.98 -15.31 13.82
C GLN A 141 0.76 -14.96 12.95
N ALA A 142 0.85 -15.16 11.64
CA ALA A 142 -0.25 -14.93 10.72
C ALA A 142 -1.45 -15.83 11.05
N ASN A 143 -1.23 -17.11 11.37
CA ASN A 143 -2.29 -18.04 11.76
C ASN A 143 -2.94 -17.71 13.12
N ARG A 144 -2.23 -16.98 14.01
CA ARG A 144 -2.81 -16.48 15.27
C ARG A 144 -3.71 -15.27 15.06
N LEU A 145 -3.35 -14.41 14.11
CA LEU A 145 -4.00 -13.10 13.91
C LEU A 145 -5.10 -13.13 12.86
N LEU A 146 -4.88 -13.81 11.73
CA LEU A 146 -5.85 -13.89 10.63
C LEU A 146 -6.93 -14.94 10.94
N PRO A 147 -8.19 -14.73 10.49
CA PRO A 147 -9.20 -15.78 10.54
C PRO A 147 -8.74 -17.00 9.71
N GLY A 148 -9.15 -18.21 10.09
CA GLY A 148 -8.76 -19.45 9.40
C GLY A 148 -9.20 -19.54 7.94
N ARG A 149 -10.21 -18.74 7.55
CA ARG A 149 -10.73 -18.60 6.19
C ARG A 149 -11.05 -17.14 5.88
N CYS A 150 -11.15 -16.81 4.59
CA CYS A 150 -11.56 -15.49 4.17
C CYS A 150 -12.99 -15.17 4.70
N PRO A 151 -13.25 -13.93 5.18
CA PRO A 151 -14.60 -13.51 5.57
C PRO A 151 -15.61 -13.63 4.42
N THR A 152 -16.89 -13.72 4.77
CA THR A 152 -17.98 -13.80 3.79
C THR A 152 -18.19 -12.45 3.12
N VAL A 153 -18.54 -12.48 1.83
CA VAL A 153 -18.90 -11.27 1.06
C VAL A 153 -20.09 -10.58 1.72
N GLN A 154 -19.92 -9.29 2.01
CA GLN A 154 -20.99 -8.43 2.52
C GLN A 154 -21.39 -7.39 1.47
N HIS A 155 -20.44 -6.94 0.65
CA HIS A 155 -20.64 -5.89 -0.34
C HIS A 155 -20.11 -6.30 -1.71
N THR A 156 -20.71 -5.74 -2.78
CA THR A 156 -20.23 -5.96 -4.15
C THR A 156 -18.79 -5.49 -4.35
N SER A 157 -18.36 -4.47 -3.59
CA SER A 157 -16.97 -4.00 -3.58
C SER A 157 -15.99 -5.05 -3.07
N ASP A 158 -16.42 -6.04 -2.29
CA ASP A 158 -15.52 -7.08 -1.79
C ASP A 158 -15.03 -8.01 -2.90
N LEU A 159 -15.81 -8.12 -3.98
CA LEU A 159 -15.51 -9.00 -5.11
C LEU A 159 -14.20 -8.65 -5.80
N CYS A 160 -13.80 -7.37 -5.82
CA CYS A 160 -12.53 -6.97 -6.42
C CYS A 160 -11.32 -7.47 -5.60
N PHE A 161 -11.47 -7.55 -4.28
CA PHE A 161 -10.43 -8.04 -3.37
C PHE A 161 -10.36 -9.57 -3.35
N LEU A 162 -11.51 -10.26 -3.42
CA LEU A 162 -11.53 -11.72 -3.54
C LEU A 162 -10.86 -12.21 -4.83
N ARG A 163 -10.99 -11.47 -5.93
CA ARG A 163 -10.30 -11.79 -7.20
C ARG A 163 -8.78 -11.70 -7.11
N LEU A 164 -8.23 -11.06 -6.07
CA LEU A 164 -6.79 -11.04 -5.80
C LEU A 164 -6.31 -12.35 -5.19
N LEU A 165 -7.21 -13.12 -4.59
CA LEU A 165 -6.90 -14.39 -3.94
C LEU A 165 -6.99 -15.53 -4.97
N PRO A 166 -6.04 -16.47 -4.95
CA PRO A 166 -6.12 -17.65 -5.80
C PRO A 166 -7.26 -18.57 -5.33
N PRO A 167 -7.80 -19.41 -6.23
CA PRO A 167 -8.82 -20.38 -5.86
C PRO A 167 -8.25 -21.40 -4.86
N VAL A 168 -9.00 -21.65 -3.78
CA VAL A 168 -8.65 -22.63 -2.76
C VAL A 168 -9.42 -23.94 -3.00
N PRO A 169 -8.74 -25.11 -3.09
CA PRO A 169 -9.40 -26.40 -3.25
C PRO A 169 -10.43 -26.66 -2.14
N SER A 170 -11.51 -27.36 -2.47
CA SER A 170 -12.59 -27.66 -1.51
C SER A 170 -12.08 -28.29 -0.21
N GLY A 171 -11.15 -29.24 -0.30
CA GLY A 171 -10.53 -29.90 0.85
C GLY A 171 -9.66 -28.99 1.75
N GLN A 172 -9.32 -27.78 1.30
CA GLN A 172 -8.49 -26.83 2.04
C GLN A 172 -9.28 -25.62 2.56
N ARG A 173 -10.59 -25.52 2.30
CA ARG A 173 -11.40 -24.35 2.68
C ARG A 173 -11.48 -24.09 4.19
N SER A 174 -11.38 -25.14 5.02
CA SER A 174 -11.37 -25.01 6.48
C SER A 174 -10.05 -24.44 7.02
N ALA A 175 -8.98 -24.52 6.24
CA ALA A 175 -7.64 -24.03 6.56
C ALA A 175 -7.11 -23.10 5.46
N GLU A 176 -8.01 -22.35 4.81
CA GLU A 176 -7.71 -21.52 3.64
C GLU A 176 -6.54 -20.56 3.90
N THR A 177 -6.54 -19.84 5.00
CA THR A 177 -5.46 -18.90 5.33
C THR A 177 -4.11 -19.60 5.43
N ARG A 178 -4.05 -20.75 6.10
CA ARG A 178 -2.84 -21.56 6.20
C ARG A 178 -2.38 -22.02 4.82
N TYR A 179 -3.31 -22.50 4.00
CA TYR A 179 -3.04 -22.94 2.64
C TYR A 179 -2.45 -21.78 1.80
N LEU A 180 -3.08 -20.61 1.84
CA LEU A 180 -2.63 -19.42 1.13
C LEU A 180 -1.25 -18.94 1.58
N LEU A 181 -0.92 -19.03 2.88
CA LEU A 181 0.38 -18.61 3.42
C LEU A 181 1.52 -19.57 3.08
N VAL A 182 1.26 -20.87 3.14
CA VAL A 182 2.27 -21.90 2.90
C VAL A 182 2.59 -22.02 1.42
N HIS A 183 1.56 -21.96 0.58
CA HIS A 183 1.72 -22.11 -0.85
C HIS A 183 1.90 -20.71 -1.48
N ASP A 184 2.97 -20.51 -2.24
CA ASP A 184 3.22 -19.29 -3.03
C ASP A 184 2.31 -19.21 -4.26
N LEU A 185 0.99 -19.22 -4.00
CA LEU A 185 -0.07 -19.38 -4.99
C LEU A 185 -0.41 -18.11 -5.75
N PHE A 186 0.17 -16.97 -5.37
CA PHE A 186 -0.06 -15.71 -6.04
C PHE A 186 1.23 -15.00 -6.37
N ASN A 187 1.23 -14.35 -7.53
CA ASN A 187 2.22 -13.35 -7.86
C ASN A 187 2.03 -12.16 -6.91
N LEU A 188 2.81 -12.14 -5.84
CA LEU A 188 2.69 -11.18 -4.75
C LEU A 188 2.75 -9.72 -5.26
N GLU A 189 3.64 -9.42 -6.21
CA GLU A 189 3.76 -8.09 -6.80
C GLU A 189 2.50 -7.69 -7.56
N HIS A 190 1.93 -8.63 -8.33
CA HIS A 190 0.68 -8.39 -9.06
C HIS A 190 -0.49 -8.11 -8.12
N CYS A 191 -0.67 -8.94 -7.09
CA CYS A 191 -1.74 -8.76 -6.11
C CYS A 191 -1.59 -7.46 -5.32
N ILE A 192 -0.36 -7.10 -4.93
CA ILE A 192 -0.08 -5.83 -4.25
C ILE A 192 -0.37 -4.64 -5.18
N ALA A 193 0.07 -4.70 -6.43
CA ALA A 193 -0.18 -3.65 -7.41
C ALA A 193 -1.69 -3.45 -7.64
N GLN A 194 -2.46 -4.53 -7.77
CA GLN A 194 -3.91 -4.47 -7.91
C GLN A 194 -4.60 -3.94 -6.64
N PHE A 195 -4.17 -4.37 -5.46
CA PHE A 195 -4.69 -3.87 -4.19
C PHE A 195 -4.45 -2.36 -4.03
N GLN A 196 -3.21 -1.92 -4.28
CA GLN A 196 -2.84 -0.50 -4.25
C GLN A 196 -3.60 0.30 -5.32
N HIS A 197 -3.77 -0.28 -6.50
CA HIS A 197 -4.51 0.36 -7.58
C HIS A 197 -5.99 0.55 -7.23
N HIS A 198 -6.62 -0.45 -6.62
CA HIS A 198 -7.98 -0.31 -6.07
C HIS A 198 -8.02 0.80 -5.01
N HIS A 199 -7.07 0.80 -4.06
CA HIS A 199 -6.93 1.88 -3.09
C HIS A 199 -6.58 3.26 -3.72
N ARG A 200 -6.17 3.33 -4.99
CA ARG A 200 -6.08 4.61 -5.73
C ARG A 200 -7.37 4.95 -6.46
N ARG A 201 -8.13 3.97 -6.97
CA ARG A 201 -9.35 4.20 -7.78
C ARG A 201 -10.64 4.41 -6.99
N THR A 202 -10.86 3.69 -5.90
CA THR A 202 -12.18 3.63 -5.21
C THR A 202 -12.56 4.91 -4.44
N GLY A 203 -11.74 5.96 -4.53
CA GLY A 203 -12.03 7.32 -4.06
C GLY A 203 -11.95 8.34 -5.19
N GLY A 204 -12.05 7.89 -6.44
CA GLY A 204 -11.98 8.71 -7.65
C GLY A 204 -13.09 8.46 -8.69
N GLY A 205 -14.03 7.53 -8.49
CA GLY A 205 -15.03 7.25 -9.54
C GLY A 205 -16.32 6.60 -9.06
N LEU A 206 -17.33 7.42 -8.84
CA LEU A 206 -18.61 7.18 -9.50
C LEU A 206 -18.78 8.29 -10.54
N ASP A 207 -19.29 7.90 -11.71
CA ASP A 207 -19.63 8.68 -12.90
C ASP A 207 -18.50 8.99 -13.90
N GLU A 208 -18.07 7.95 -14.60
CA GLU A 208 -17.74 8.07 -16.04
C GLU A 208 -18.28 6.85 -16.80
N SER A 209 -19.59 6.64 -16.75
CA SER A 209 -20.29 5.69 -17.63
C SER A 209 -21.79 6.00 -17.67
N THR A 210 -22.18 7.13 -18.26
CA THR A 210 -23.36 7.25 -19.15
C THR A 210 -23.48 8.65 -19.72
N ALA A 211 -22.78 8.90 -20.82
CA ALA A 211 -23.21 9.87 -21.83
C ALA A 211 -22.80 9.33 -23.20
N LYS A 212 -23.61 8.40 -23.73
CA LYS A 212 -23.65 8.16 -25.18
C LYS A 212 -24.28 9.42 -25.81
N GLN A 213 -23.50 10.26 -26.47
CA GLN A 213 -24.01 11.14 -27.52
C GLN A 213 -23.67 10.50 -28.87
N PRO A 214 -24.67 10.13 -29.69
CA PRO A 214 -24.46 9.84 -31.09
C PRO A 214 -24.63 11.11 -31.93
N GLY A 215 -23.67 11.35 -32.84
CA GLY A 215 -23.80 12.23 -34.00
C GLY A 215 -23.63 13.73 -33.73
N ASP A 216 -22.58 14.35 -34.29
CA ASP A 216 -22.72 14.89 -35.64
C ASP A 216 -21.39 15.34 -36.26
N ASN A 217 -21.37 15.30 -37.59
CA ASN A 217 -20.28 15.69 -38.49
C ASN A 217 -19.86 17.16 -38.34
N SER A 218 -18.55 17.46 -38.47
CA SER A 218 -18.01 18.20 -39.64
C SER A 218 -16.57 18.71 -39.45
N SER A 219 -15.71 18.24 -40.36
CA SER A 219 -14.78 19.01 -41.19
C SER A 219 -13.68 19.90 -40.56
N ILE A 220 -12.44 19.57 -40.95
CA ILE A 220 -11.44 20.51 -41.52
C ILE A 220 -10.84 21.56 -40.55
N ARG A 221 -9.61 21.32 -40.06
CA ARG A 221 -8.43 22.13 -40.43
C ARG A 221 -7.09 21.57 -39.89
N GLN A 222 -6.21 21.35 -40.86
CA GLN A 222 -4.76 21.14 -40.82
C GLN A 222 -3.96 22.29 -40.16
N ARG A 223 -2.69 21.96 -39.81
CA ARG A 223 -1.51 22.80 -39.44
C ARG A 223 -1.39 23.09 -37.94
N ARG A 224 -0.24 22.98 -37.27
CA ARG A 224 1.18 22.98 -37.70
C ARG A 224 2.04 22.41 -36.55
N LEU A 225 3.07 21.64 -36.88
CA LEU A 225 4.25 21.41 -36.04
C LEU A 225 5.07 22.70 -35.95
N VAL A 226 5.49 23.12 -34.76
CA VAL A 226 6.73 23.89 -34.55
C VAL A 226 7.33 23.52 -33.18
N SER A 227 8.54 22.99 -33.22
CA SER A 227 9.49 22.79 -32.13
C SER A 227 10.09 24.14 -31.71
N VAL A 228 10.31 24.37 -30.42
CA VAL A 228 11.22 25.42 -29.95
C VAL A 228 12.20 24.80 -28.94
N HIS A 229 13.41 24.61 -29.44
CA HIS A 229 14.64 24.41 -28.69
C HIS A 229 15.24 25.79 -28.34
N ALA A 230 16.00 25.85 -27.24
CA ALA A 230 16.83 26.97 -26.73
C ALA A 230 16.05 28.08 -25.98
N CYS A 231 16.50 28.56 -24.80
CA CYS A 231 17.86 29.00 -24.51
C CYS A 231 18.39 28.64 -23.10
N VAL A 232 19.66 28.24 -23.11
CA VAL A 232 20.69 28.28 -22.05
C VAL A 232 20.97 29.75 -21.69
N SER A 233 21.25 30.13 -20.43
CA SER A 233 22.61 30.45 -19.91
C SER A 233 22.52 30.81 -18.41
N VAL A 234 23.25 30.09 -17.53
CA VAL A 234 24.57 30.42 -16.93
C VAL A 234 24.54 31.63 -15.97
N VAL A 235 24.79 31.39 -14.68
CA VAL A 235 25.83 32.08 -13.88
C VAL A 235 26.33 31.13 -12.77
N ASP A 236 27.55 30.62 -12.97
CA ASP A 236 28.48 30.17 -11.92
C ASP A 236 29.34 31.38 -11.50
N CYS A 237 29.62 31.52 -10.20
CA CYS A 237 30.82 32.16 -9.63
C CYS A 237 31.06 31.45 -8.28
N VAL A 238 31.88 30.39 -8.23
CA VAL A 238 33.35 30.36 -8.10
C VAL A 238 33.87 30.97 -6.80
N SER A 239 34.39 30.06 -5.98
CA SER A 239 35.28 30.20 -4.83
C SER A 239 36.62 30.85 -5.20
N HIS A 240 37.19 31.63 -4.28
CA HIS A 240 38.62 31.89 -4.01
C HIS A 240 38.63 32.83 -2.79
N SER A 241 39.45 32.69 -1.74
CA SER A 241 40.64 31.89 -1.44
C SER A 241 40.77 31.83 0.10
#